data_AF-A0A7Y5A5P2-F1
#
_entry.id   AF-A0A7Y5A5P2-F1
#
_cell.length_a   1.000
_cell.length_b   1.000
_cell.length_c   1.000
_cell.angle_alpha   90.00
_cell.angle_beta   90.00
_cell.angle_gamma   90.00
#
_symmetry.space_group_name_H-M   'P 1'
#
loop_
_entity.id
_entity.type
_entity.pdbx_description
1 polymer ?
#
loop_
_entity_poly.entity_id
_entity_poly.type
_entity_poly.pdbx_seq_one_letter_code
_entity_poly.pdbx_strand_id
1 'polypeptide(L)'
;MKKSLLIIIAVVGISTACSSTTGKEIPEGNKIETKVVSGEPIQLTYDEFIKNVWNFEENPQKWVFKGDTPVIIDFYADWCKPCKMIAPILDKIAKEYEGKIKVYKINVDNERKLASVFQVQSIPSVLFVPMKGEPSMQTGALSEEAYLKIVKEQLLVK
;
A
#
# COMPACT_ATOMS: atom_id res chain seq x y z
N MET A 1 59.35 12.06 2.79
CA MET A 1 60.45 12.14 3.79
C MET A 1 59.99 11.32 4.99
N LYS A 2 60.53 10.11 5.20
CA LYS A 2 61.56 9.80 6.24
C LYS A 2 61.11 10.34 7.61
N LYS A 3 60.89 9.60 8.70
CA LYS A 3 61.23 8.26 9.24
C LYS A 3 60.26 8.09 10.45
N SER A 4 59.87 6.90 10.91
CA SER A 4 60.59 6.07 11.89
C SER A 4 59.62 4.95 12.31
N LEU A 5 59.95 3.67 12.14
CA LEU A 5 60.76 2.81 13.01
C LEU A 5 59.93 2.13 14.14
N LEU A 6 59.57 0.88 13.83
CA LEU A 6 59.37 -0.32 14.67
C LEU A 6 59.58 -0.19 16.19
N ILE A 7 58.63 -0.71 16.98
CA ILE A 7 58.91 -1.57 18.16
C ILE A 7 57.82 -2.64 18.29
N ILE A 8 58.26 -3.90 18.28
CA ILE A 8 57.52 -5.13 18.60
C ILE A 8 57.57 -5.29 20.13
N ILE A 9 56.43 -5.47 20.79
CA ILE A 9 56.38 -6.15 22.09
C ILE A 9 55.20 -7.13 22.07
N ALA A 10 55.56 -8.40 21.95
CA ALA A 10 54.69 -9.52 22.27
C ALA A 10 54.59 -9.65 23.79
N VAL A 11 53.39 -9.60 24.36
CA VAL A 11 53.12 -10.10 25.71
C VAL A 11 52.09 -11.21 25.58
N VAL A 12 52.56 -12.43 25.83
CA VAL A 12 51.76 -13.65 25.96
C VAL A 12 51.37 -13.83 27.42
N GLY A 13 50.09 -14.11 27.64
CA GLY A 13 49.60 -14.88 28.80
C GLY A 13 49.08 -14.06 29.97
N ILE A 14 47.78 -14.19 30.28
CA ILE A 14 47.28 -15.07 31.34
C ILE A 14 45.75 -15.14 31.21
N SER A 15 45.26 -16.36 31.16
CA SER A 15 43.87 -16.80 31.17
C SER A 15 43.15 -16.46 32.47
N THR A 16 41.99 -15.80 32.38
CA THR A 16 40.89 -15.94 33.34
C THR A 16 39.56 -15.86 32.60
N ALA A 17 38.65 -16.74 33.00
CA ALA A 17 37.42 -17.14 32.33
C ALA A 17 36.29 -16.09 32.33
N CYS A 18 35.25 -16.44 31.54
CA CYS A 18 33.87 -15.96 31.53
C CYS A 18 33.55 -14.67 30.74
N SER A 19 33.09 -14.84 29.50
CA SER A 19 31.69 -14.56 29.11
C SER A 19 31.43 -14.99 27.67
N SER A 20 30.45 -15.88 27.52
CA SER A 20 29.70 -16.28 26.31
C SER A 20 30.09 -15.67 24.97
N THR A 21 30.65 -16.50 24.10
CA THR A 21 30.41 -16.49 22.64
C THR A 21 28.94 -16.25 22.33
N THR A 22 28.65 -15.29 21.46
CA THR A 22 28.06 -15.52 20.13
C THR A 22 27.84 -14.16 19.50
N GLY A 23 28.69 -13.80 18.53
CA GLY A 23 28.27 -12.89 17.47
C GLY A 23 27.10 -13.58 16.77
N LYS A 24 25.89 -13.10 17.08
CA LYS A 24 24.68 -13.56 16.43
C LYS A 24 24.48 -12.63 15.25
N GLU A 25 24.83 -13.12 14.07
CA GLU A 25 24.18 -12.71 12.83
C GLU A 25 22.70 -12.50 13.12
N ILE A 26 22.20 -11.30 12.87
CA ILE A 26 20.77 -11.05 12.87
C ILE A 26 20.23 -11.90 11.71
N PRO A 27 19.41 -12.92 11.98
CA PRO A 27 18.85 -13.74 10.93
C PRO A 27 17.87 -12.89 10.12
N GLU A 28 17.94 -13.07 8.80
CA GLU A 28 16.87 -12.75 7.86
C GLU A 28 15.50 -13.07 8.47
N GLY A 29 14.75 -12.01 8.78
CA GLY A 29 13.42 -12.08 9.35
C GLY A 29 12.42 -11.43 8.39
N ASN A 30 11.88 -12.24 7.48
CA ASN A 30 10.67 -12.02 6.69
C ASN A 30 10.47 -10.62 6.11
N LYS A 31 11.00 -10.40 4.91
CA LYS A 31 10.17 -9.75 3.89
C LYS A 31 8.94 -10.64 3.72
N ILE A 32 7.80 -10.22 4.25
CA ILE A 32 6.54 -10.70 3.71
C ILE A 32 6.52 -10.12 2.29
N GLU A 33 7.06 -10.88 1.35
CA GLU A 33 6.62 -10.79 -0.03
C GLU A 33 5.13 -11.14 0.01
N THR A 34 4.30 -10.11 0.19
CA THR A 34 2.89 -10.20 -0.19
C THR A 34 2.94 -10.67 -1.63
N LYS A 35 2.58 -11.93 -1.85
CA LYS A 35 2.39 -12.48 -3.18
C LYS A 35 1.34 -11.60 -3.82
N VAL A 36 1.75 -10.59 -4.59
CA VAL A 36 0.84 -9.72 -5.32
C VAL A 36 0.26 -10.60 -6.41
N VAL A 37 -0.84 -11.28 -6.10
CA VAL A 37 -1.57 -12.07 -7.07
C VAL A 37 -2.20 -11.06 -8.02
N SER A 38 -1.78 -11.11 -9.27
CA SER A 38 -2.33 -10.22 -10.30
C SER A 38 -3.83 -10.49 -10.43
N GLY A 39 -4.62 -9.41 -10.52
CA GLY A 39 -6.08 -9.50 -10.55
C GLY A 39 -6.77 -9.64 -9.18
N GLU A 40 -6.08 -9.43 -8.06
CA GLU A 40 -6.69 -9.30 -6.73
C GLU A 40 -6.60 -7.86 -6.18
N PRO A 41 -7.54 -7.43 -5.31
CA PRO A 41 -7.44 -6.13 -4.66
C PRO A 41 -6.22 -6.02 -3.73
N ILE A 42 -5.40 -4.99 -3.96
CA ILE A 42 -4.11 -4.80 -3.30
C ILE A 42 -4.28 -3.91 -2.07
N GLN A 43 -3.73 -4.31 -0.92
CA GLN A 43 -3.65 -3.43 0.24
C GLN A 43 -2.72 -2.26 -0.06
N LEU A 44 -3.20 -1.03 0.12
CA LEU A 44 -2.45 0.18 -0.16
C LEU A 44 -2.17 0.94 1.14
N THR A 45 -0.88 1.17 1.39
CA THR A 45 -0.39 1.98 2.53
C THR A 45 -0.26 3.45 2.16
N TYR A 46 -0.03 4.32 3.14
CA TYR A 46 0.29 5.73 2.94
C TYR A 46 1.37 5.96 1.88
N ASP A 47 2.54 5.34 2.04
CA ASP A 47 3.70 5.57 1.19
C ASP A 47 3.44 5.09 -0.25
N GLU A 48 2.75 3.95 -0.39
CA GLU A 48 2.37 3.43 -1.70
C GLU A 48 1.32 4.31 -2.39
N PHE A 49 0.38 4.90 -1.63
CA PHE A 49 -0.59 5.85 -2.16
C PHE A 49 0.10 7.10 -2.72
N ILE A 50 1.00 7.72 -1.94
CA ILE A 50 1.77 8.90 -2.35
C ILE A 50 2.63 8.59 -3.60
N LYS A 51 3.21 7.39 -3.63
CA LYS A 51 4.06 6.95 -4.75
C LYS A 51 3.26 6.65 -6.01
N ASN A 52 2.16 5.90 -5.91
CA ASN A 52 1.53 5.24 -7.05
C ASN A 52 0.19 5.87 -7.48
N VAL A 53 -0.49 6.61 -6.59
CA VAL A 53 -1.84 7.15 -6.86
C VAL A 53 -1.82 8.67 -6.95
N TRP A 54 -1.56 9.38 -5.86
CA TRP A 54 -1.55 10.84 -5.83
C TRP A 54 -0.68 11.36 -4.68
N ASN A 55 0.29 12.23 -4.99
CA ASN A 55 1.10 12.90 -3.99
C ASN A 55 0.47 14.24 -3.60
N PHE A 56 -0.44 14.21 -2.62
CA PHE A 56 -1.04 15.43 -2.07
C PHE A 56 -0.09 16.22 -1.17
N GLU A 57 1.06 15.68 -0.76
CA GLU A 57 2.04 16.45 0.02
C GLU A 57 2.76 17.47 -0.87
N GLU A 58 3.04 17.09 -2.13
CA GLU A 58 3.59 18.01 -3.13
C GLU A 58 2.51 18.92 -3.74
N ASN A 59 1.31 18.39 -3.98
CA ASN A 59 0.24 19.11 -4.68
C ASN A 59 -1.12 18.99 -3.94
N PRO A 60 -1.27 19.62 -2.75
CA PRO A 60 -2.45 19.42 -1.91
C PRO A 60 -3.76 19.98 -2.51
N GLN A 61 -3.66 20.97 -3.41
CA GLN A 61 -4.82 21.68 -3.98
C GLN A 61 -5.30 21.09 -5.31
N LYS A 62 -4.57 20.11 -5.87
CA LYS A 62 -4.85 19.60 -7.22
C LYS A 62 -4.65 18.09 -7.28
N TRP A 63 -5.66 17.39 -7.78
CA TRP A 63 -5.54 15.99 -8.12
C TRP A 63 -4.58 15.79 -9.30
N VAL A 64 -3.51 15.03 -9.06
CA VAL A 64 -2.54 14.63 -10.10
C VAL A 64 -2.37 13.12 -10.00
N PHE A 65 -3.14 12.40 -10.81
CA PHE A 65 -3.09 10.95 -10.83
C PHE A 65 -1.76 10.45 -11.41
N LYS A 66 -1.14 9.49 -10.71
CA LYS A 66 0.16 8.90 -11.06
C LYS A 66 0.04 7.50 -11.67
N GLY A 67 -1.16 6.92 -11.70
CA GLY A 67 -1.39 5.58 -12.24
C GLY A 67 -1.42 5.54 -13.76
N ASP A 68 -1.17 4.35 -14.28
CA ASP A 68 -1.16 3.97 -15.70
C ASP A 68 -2.50 3.38 -16.19
N THR A 69 -3.35 2.93 -15.26
CA THR A 69 -4.70 2.44 -15.50
C THR A 69 -5.68 3.09 -14.51
N PRO A 70 -6.98 3.18 -14.83
CA PRO A 70 -8.00 3.55 -13.87
C PRO A 70 -7.93 2.71 -12.59
N VAL A 71 -8.36 3.30 -11.48
CA VAL A 71 -8.23 2.72 -10.16
C VAL A 71 -9.57 2.75 -9.42
N ILE A 72 -9.83 1.69 -8.65
CA ILE A 72 -10.88 1.66 -7.62
C ILE A 72 -10.19 1.51 -6.27
N ILE A 73 -10.57 2.31 -5.27
CA ILE A 73 -10.00 2.24 -3.92
C ILE A 73 -11.12 2.07 -2.89
N ASP A 74 -11.13 0.93 -2.20
CA ASP A 74 -12.08 0.64 -1.12
C ASP A 74 -11.50 1.07 0.24
N PHE A 75 -12.12 2.07 0.86
CA PHE A 75 -11.87 2.44 2.24
C PHE A 75 -12.72 1.58 3.17
N TYR A 76 -12.07 0.66 3.88
CA TYR A 76 -12.72 -0.38 4.67
C TYR A 76 -12.12 -0.50 6.08
N ALA A 77 -12.71 -1.37 6.91
CA ALA A 77 -12.10 -1.86 8.15
C ALA A 77 -12.50 -3.33 8.39
N ASP A 78 -11.72 -4.07 9.18
CA ASP A 78 -11.92 -5.52 9.37
C ASP A 78 -13.21 -5.87 10.13
N TRP A 79 -13.71 -4.93 10.94
CA TRP A 79 -14.96 -5.04 11.68
C TRP A 79 -16.20 -4.64 10.84
N CYS A 80 -15.99 -4.07 9.66
CA CYS A 80 -17.07 -3.57 8.82
C CYS A 80 -17.79 -4.72 8.07
N LYS A 81 -18.97 -5.11 8.57
CA LYS A 81 -19.78 -6.15 7.93
C LYS A 81 -20.21 -5.79 6.49
N PRO A 82 -20.69 -4.56 6.19
CA PRO A 82 -21.01 -4.20 4.80
C PRO A 82 -19.81 -4.22 3.85
N CYS A 83 -18.62 -3.89 4.33
CA CYS A 83 -17.38 -3.98 3.54
C CYS A 83 -17.11 -5.43 3.10
N LYS A 84 -17.33 -6.40 4.00
CA LYS A 84 -17.21 -7.84 3.67
C LYS A 84 -18.21 -8.30 2.61
N MET A 85 -19.35 -7.61 2.44
CA MET A 85 -20.31 -7.95 1.38
C MET A 85 -19.86 -7.46 0.00
N ILE A 86 -19.16 -6.32 -0.07
CA ILE A 86 -18.68 -5.77 -1.35
C ILE A 86 -17.29 -6.31 -1.74
N ALA A 87 -16.51 -6.83 -0.81
CA ALA A 87 -15.17 -7.35 -1.09
C ALA A 87 -15.16 -8.41 -2.21
N PRO A 88 -16.06 -9.43 -2.24
CA PRO A 88 -16.11 -10.39 -3.34
C PRO A 88 -16.45 -9.77 -4.70
N ILE A 89 -17.21 -8.66 -4.71
CA ILE A 89 -17.54 -7.93 -5.93
C ILE A 89 -16.27 -7.23 -6.46
N LEU A 90 -15.52 -6.58 -5.58
CA LEU A 90 -14.26 -5.94 -5.92
C LEU A 90 -13.19 -6.95 -6.35
N ASP A 91 -13.14 -8.13 -5.72
CA ASP A 91 -12.29 -9.24 -6.13
C ASP A 91 -12.63 -9.70 -7.56
N LYS A 92 -13.92 -9.85 -7.87
CA LYS A 92 -14.38 -10.19 -9.22
C LYS A 92 -13.99 -9.12 -10.24
N ILE A 93 -14.17 -7.84 -9.91
CA ILE A 93 -13.80 -6.72 -10.80
C ILE A 93 -12.29 -6.69 -11.04
N ALA A 94 -11.48 -6.85 -9.98
CA ALA A 94 -10.02 -6.88 -10.11
C ALA A 94 -9.56 -7.98 -11.08
N LYS A 95 -10.22 -9.15 -11.02
CA LYS A 95 -9.92 -10.28 -11.88
C LYS A 95 -10.44 -10.12 -13.31
N GLU A 96 -11.69 -9.71 -13.48
CA GLU A 96 -12.32 -9.55 -14.80
C GLU A 96 -11.66 -8.44 -15.64
N TYR A 97 -11.19 -7.39 -14.97
CA TYR A 97 -10.56 -6.22 -15.58
C TYR A 97 -9.05 -6.17 -15.34
N GLU A 98 -8.42 -7.32 -15.11
CA GLU A 98 -6.97 -7.42 -14.94
C GLU A 98 -6.23 -6.71 -16.09
N GLY A 99 -5.25 -5.86 -15.74
CA GLY A 99 -4.50 -5.05 -16.69
C GLY A 99 -5.26 -3.84 -17.27
N LYS A 100 -6.56 -3.70 -16.99
CA LYS A 100 -7.38 -2.54 -17.40
C LYS A 100 -7.78 -1.66 -16.23
N ILE A 101 -7.98 -2.24 -15.04
CA ILE A 101 -8.30 -1.52 -13.81
C ILE A 101 -7.47 -2.13 -12.69
N LYS A 102 -6.94 -1.27 -11.81
CA LYS A 102 -6.33 -1.70 -10.55
C LYS A 102 -7.32 -1.47 -9.40
N VAL A 103 -7.48 -2.47 -8.55
CA VAL A 103 -8.31 -2.35 -7.35
C VAL A 103 -7.39 -2.32 -6.13
N TYR A 104 -7.55 -1.30 -5.31
CA TYR A 104 -6.87 -1.14 -4.04
C TYR A 104 -7.87 -1.19 -2.89
N LYS A 105 -7.36 -1.48 -1.70
CA LYS A 105 -8.07 -1.34 -0.44
C LYS A 105 -7.20 -0.62 0.58
N ILE A 106 -7.81 0.27 1.34
CA ILE A 106 -7.19 1.06 2.40
C ILE A 106 -7.95 0.74 3.69
N ASN A 107 -7.24 0.21 4.68
CA ASN A 107 -7.81 -0.02 5.99
C ASN A 107 -7.78 1.31 6.76
N VAL A 108 -8.94 1.88 7.07
CA VAL A 108 -9.04 3.22 7.68
C VAL A 108 -8.52 3.27 9.12
N ASP A 109 -8.47 2.13 9.82
CA ASP A 109 -7.92 2.07 11.19
C ASP A 109 -6.39 2.21 11.18
N ASN A 110 -5.75 1.66 10.14
CA ASN A 110 -4.31 1.70 9.92
C ASN A 110 -3.88 3.00 9.22
N GLU A 111 -4.63 3.44 8.22
CA GLU A 111 -4.29 4.55 7.32
C GLU A 111 -5.12 5.81 7.60
N ARG A 112 -5.19 6.22 8.87
CA ARG A 112 -6.06 7.31 9.34
C ARG A 112 -5.82 8.64 8.62
N LYS A 113 -4.56 8.93 8.27
CA LYS A 113 -4.21 10.16 7.53
C LYS A 113 -4.80 10.13 6.12
N LEU A 114 -4.72 9.01 5.41
CA LEU A 114 -5.37 8.86 4.09
C LEU A 114 -6.89 8.99 4.21
N ALA A 115 -7.50 8.29 5.16
CA ALA A 115 -8.94 8.39 5.40
C ALA A 115 -9.38 9.84 5.67
N SER A 116 -8.57 10.61 6.43
CA SER A 116 -8.82 12.01 6.73
C SER A 116 -8.72 12.92 5.50
N VAL A 117 -7.72 12.72 4.63
CA VAL A 117 -7.55 13.48 3.38
C VAL A 117 -8.78 13.35 2.49
N PHE A 118 -9.35 12.15 2.40
CA PHE A 118 -10.56 11.87 1.64
C PHE A 118 -11.86 12.13 2.41
N GLN A 119 -11.77 12.62 3.66
CA GLN A 119 -12.91 12.89 4.53
C GLN A 119 -13.84 11.67 4.67
N VAL A 120 -13.26 10.47 4.79
CA VAL A 120 -14.03 9.23 4.97
C VAL A 120 -14.67 9.21 6.35
N GLN A 121 -15.96 9.52 6.40
CA GLN A 121 -16.76 9.55 7.64
C GLN A 121 -17.52 8.25 7.91
N SER A 122 -17.68 7.40 6.89
CA SER A 122 -18.37 6.12 6.99
C SER A 122 -17.76 5.10 6.03
N ILE A 123 -17.82 3.84 6.41
CA ILE A 123 -17.30 2.73 5.60
C ILE A 123 -18.41 1.71 5.28
N PRO A 124 -18.37 1.08 4.09
CA PRO A 124 -17.38 1.29 3.03
C PRO A 124 -17.55 2.65 2.36
N SER A 125 -16.44 3.20 1.86
CA SER A 125 -16.44 4.31 0.91
C SER A 125 -15.50 3.93 -0.22
N VAL A 126 -15.94 4.06 -1.47
CA VAL A 126 -15.17 3.64 -2.64
C VAL A 126 -14.87 4.82 -3.53
N LEU A 127 -13.59 5.04 -3.79
CA LEU A 127 -13.10 6.06 -4.70
C LEU A 127 -12.89 5.46 -6.08
N PHE A 128 -13.49 6.06 -7.09
CA PHE A 128 -13.33 5.71 -8.50
C PHE A 128 -12.44 6.76 -9.17
N VAL A 129 -11.32 6.32 -9.73
CA VAL A 129 -10.29 7.19 -10.30
C VAL A 129 -10.16 6.88 -11.80
N PRO A 130 -10.73 7.71 -12.68
CA PRO A 130 -10.55 7.57 -14.13
C PRO A 130 -9.15 8.02 -14.57
N MET A 131 -8.73 7.66 -15.79
CA MET A 131 -7.47 8.17 -16.38
C MET A 131 -7.49 9.68 -16.63
N LYS A 132 -8.67 10.25 -16.82
CA LYS A 132 -8.89 11.67 -17.11
C LYS A 132 -10.06 12.18 -16.30
N GLY A 133 -9.92 13.38 -15.76
CA GLY A 133 -10.91 14.01 -14.90
C GLY A 133 -10.64 13.78 -13.42
N GLU A 134 -11.58 14.25 -12.61
CA GLU A 134 -11.51 14.15 -11.16
C GLU A 134 -12.05 12.79 -10.67
N PRO A 135 -11.53 12.28 -9.55
CA PRO A 135 -12.05 11.06 -8.95
C PRO A 135 -13.43 11.31 -8.32
N SER A 136 -14.24 10.27 -8.26
CA SER A 136 -15.58 10.32 -7.64
C SER A 136 -15.63 9.39 -6.42
N MET A 137 -16.19 9.88 -5.31
CA MET A 137 -16.39 9.10 -4.10
C MET A 137 -17.82 8.58 -4.04
N GLN A 138 -17.97 7.28 -3.78
CA GLN A 138 -19.25 6.68 -3.42
C GLN A 138 -19.20 6.22 -1.97
N THR A 139 -20.11 6.73 -1.16
CA THR A 139 -20.28 6.30 0.22
C THR A 139 -21.31 5.16 0.30
N GLY A 140 -21.02 4.15 1.10
CA GLY A 140 -21.90 3.00 1.35
C GLY A 140 -21.71 1.86 0.36
N ALA A 141 -22.34 0.73 0.65
CA ALA A 141 -22.28 -0.45 -0.20
C ALA A 141 -23.17 -0.27 -1.44
N LEU A 142 -22.64 -0.64 -2.61
CA LEU A 142 -23.39 -0.71 -3.87
C LEU A 142 -23.68 -2.16 -4.27
N SER A 143 -24.67 -2.33 -5.14
CA SER A 143 -24.87 -3.61 -5.84
C SER A 143 -23.76 -3.84 -6.88
N GLU A 144 -23.57 -5.09 -7.27
CA GLU A 144 -22.60 -5.46 -8.31
C GLU A 144 -22.91 -4.75 -9.65
N GLU A 145 -24.17 -4.66 -10.03
CA GLU A 145 -24.59 -4.00 -11.27
C GLU A 145 -24.21 -2.52 -11.27
N ALA A 146 -24.34 -1.84 -10.13
CA ALA A 146 -23.94 -0.45 -9.98
C ALA A 146 -22.42 -0.27 -10.12
N TYR A 147 -21.61 -1.15 -9.53
CA TYR A 147 -20.15 -1.14 -9.75
C TYR A 147 -19.79 -1.34 -11.22
N LEU A 148 -20.39 -2.34 -11.88
CA LEU A 148 -20.13 -2.64 -13.29
C LEU A 148 -20.55 -1.48 -14.21
N LYS A 149 -21.62 -0.78 -13.86
CA LYS A 149 -22.04 0.42 -14.57
C LYS A 149 -20.99 1.53 -14.46
N ILE A 150 -20.51 1.82 -13.24
CA ILE A 150 -19.46 2.84 -13.02
C ILE A 150 -18.17 2.48 -13.77
N VAL A 151 -17.75 1.21 -13.72
CA VAL A 151 -16.58 0.72 -14.46
C VAL A 151 -16.69 1.05 -15.95
N LYS A 152 -17.84 0.78 -16.57
CA LYS A 152 -18.05 0.99 -18.01
C LYS A 152 -18.23 2.46 -18.38
N GLU A 153 -18.97 3.20 -17.56
CA GLU A 153 -19.41 4.57 -17.88
C GLU A 153 -18.49 5.66 -17.34
N GLN A 154 -17.59 5.35 -16.40
CA GLN A 154 -16.68 6.34 -15.82
C GLN A 154 -15.20 5.95 -15.98
N LEU A 155 -14.85 4.69 -15.74
CA LEU A 155 -13.44 4.28 -15.70
C LEU A 155 -12.87 3.91 -17.07
N LEU A 156 -13.66 3.23 -17.90
CA LEU A 156 -13.22 2.70 -19.20
C LEU A 156 -13.75 3.49 -20.40
N VAL A 157 -14.17 4.74 -20.18
CA VAL A 157 -14.55 5.65 -21.26
C VAL A 157 -13.30 6.07 -22.03
N LYS A 158 -13.36 5.99 -23.36
CA LYS A 158 -12.26 6.36 -24.27
C LYS A 158 -12.20 7.86 -24.51
#